data_AF-A0A6P2L461-F1
#
_entry.id   AF-A0A6P2L461-F1
#
_cell.length_a   1.000
_cell.length_b   1.000
_cell.length_c   1.000
_cell.angle_alpha   90.00
_cell.angle_beta   90.00
_cell.angle_gamma   90.00
#
_symmetry.space_group_name_H-M   'P 1'
#
loop_
_entity.id
_entity.type
_entity.pdbx_description
1 polymer ?
#
loop_
_entity_poly.entity_id
_entity_poly.type
_entity_poly.pdbx_seq_one_letter_code
_entity_poly.pdbx_strand_id
1 'polypeptide(L)'
;MSYFEHIPAIRYEGPQSDNPLAYHHYDPERRVLGKTLAEHLRIAVCYWHTFVWPGHDIFGQGAFQRPWQQPGDALERARQKADAAFEFFTKLGTPFYTFHDTDIAPEGDSLREYAANFARMVDYLGERQQASGVRLLWGTANLFSHPRFAAGAATNPNPDVFAWAATQVCHALDATHRLGGENYVLWGGREGYETLLNTDLKREREQLARFLSMVVEHKHRIGFTGALLIEPKPQEPTKHQYDYDVATVHGFLVQYGLQNEIRVNIEANHATLAGHSFHHEIANAFALGVFGSVDANRGDPQNGWDTDQFPNSVEELTLAFYEILRHGGFTTGGMNFDAKVRRQSTDPEDLFYGHVGAIDVLALALERAAVLVENDRLDALRRQRYAQWDDAFGRKILSGDYTLQSLAADALARGVNPQHASGAQERFENIVNQAIYGLR
;
A
#
# COMPACT_ATOMS: atom_id res chain seq x y z
N MET A 1 15.62 23.31 19.88
CA MET A 1 14.33 22.86 20.43
C MET A 1 13.68 22.00 19.37
N SER A 2 13.12 20.87 19.79
CA SER A 2 12.48 19.94 18.85
C SER A 2 11.16 20.54 18.36
N TYR A 3 10.72 20.19 17.15
CA TYR A 3 9.43 20.66 16.63
C TYR A 3 8.23 20.08 17.39
N PHE A 4 8.40 18.88 17.94
CA PHE A 4 7.35 18.14 18.66
C PHE A 4 7.57 18.14 20.17
N GLU A 5 8.39 19.05 20.72
CA GLU A 5 8.88 18.99 22.10
C GLU A 5 7.75 18.93 23.15
N HIS A 6 6.63 19.61 22.88
CA HIS A 6 5.44 19.68 23.75
C HIS A 6 4.55 18.43 23.69
N ILE A 7 4.75 17.54 22.72
CA ILE A 7 3.93 16.33 22.53
C ILE A 7 4.58 15.16 23.28
N PRO A 8 3.90 14.49 24.22
CA PRO A 8 4.46 13.31 24.88
C PRO A 8 4.56 12.12 23.92
N ALA A 9 5.25 11.06 24.34
CA ALA A 9 5.12 9.77 23.65
C ALA A 9 3.67 9.26 23.82
N ILE A 10 3.06 8.84 22.72
CA ILE A 10 1.70 8.31 22.69
C ILE A 10 1.69 6.93 23.35
N ARG A 11 0.70 6.67 24.20
CA ARG A 11 0.57 5.42 24.96
C ARG A 11 -0.86 4.93 24.91
N TYR A 12 -1.03 3.63 25.13
CA TYR A 12 -2.34 3.04 25.35
C TYR A 12 -2.91 3.45 26.71
N GLU A 13 -4.12 4.01 26.70
CA GLU A 13 -4.89 4.38 27.91
C GLU A 13 -6.24 3.66 28.00
N GLY A 14 -6.61 2.93 26.95
CA GLY A 14 -7.83 2.13 26.89
C GLY A 14 -9.07 2.91 26.45
N PRO A 15 -10.18 2.18 26.18
CA PRO A 15 -11.32 2.69 25.43
C PRO A 15 -12.22 3.66 26.22
N GLN A 16 -11.86 3.98 27.47
CA GLN A 16 -12.57 4.95 28.31
C GLN A 16 -11.82 6.27 28.46
N SER A 17 -10.59 6.38 27.91
CA SER A 17 -9.85 7.64 27.91
C SER A 17 -10.46 8.64 26.92
N ASP A 18 -10.45 9.91 27.29
CA ASP A 18 -10.79 11.05 26.42
C ASP A 18 -9.54 11.81 25.95
N ASN A 19 -8.33 11.33 26.27
CA ASN A 19 -7.08 11.92 25.84
C ASN A 19 -6.90 11.73 24.32
N PRO A 20 -6.84 12.80 23.52
CA PRO A 20 -6.70 12.70 22.06
C PRO A 20 -5.28 12.34 21.61
N LEU A 21 -4.30 12.36 22.53
CA LEU A 21 -2.90 11.94 22.30
C LEU A 21 -2.59 10.63 23.04
N ALA A 22 -3.55 9.71 23.05
CA ALA A 22 -3.41 8.36 23.56
C ALA A 22 -4.13 7.37 22.64
N TYR A 23 -3.64 6.13 22.61
CA TYR A 23 -4.33 5.03 21.97
C TYR A 23 -5.45 4.50 22.86
N HIS A 24 -6.64 4.36 22.30
CA HIS A 24 -7.83 3.82 22.97
C HIS A 24 -8.01 2.32 22.71
N HIS A 25 -7.51 1.83 21.57
CA HIS A 25 -7.64 0.44 21.13
C HIS A 25 -6.30 -0.22 20.81
N TYR A 26 -5.31 0.55 20.36
CA TYR A 26 -3.99 0.02 20.04
C TYR A 26 -3.11 -0.11 21.29
N ASP A 27 -3.10 -1.33 21.85
CA ASP A 27 -2.05 -1.79 22.76
C ASP A 27 -1.05 -2.64 21.97
N PRO A 28 0.19 -2.16 21.72
CA PRO A 28 1.15 -2.86 20.86
C PRO A 28 1.48 -4.29 21.32
N GLU A 29 1.37 -4.58 22.62
CA GLU A 29 1.69 -5.88 23.22
C GLU A 29 0.48 -6.83 23.28
N ARG A 30 -0.73 -6.31 23.03
CA ARG A 30 -1.94 -7.12 23.08
C ARG A 30 -1.91 -8.21 22.03
N ARG A 31 -2.15 -9.45 22.45
CA ARG A 31 -2.14 -10.62 21.57
C ARG A 31 -3.52 -10.88 20.97
N VAL A 32 -3.55 -11.07 19.65
CA VAL A 32 -4.71 -11.48 18.86
C VAL A 32 -4.26 -12.62 17.95
N LEU A 33 -4.95 -13.76 17.93
CA LEU A 33 -4.57 -14.92 17.10
C LEU A 33 -3.08 -15.33 17.26
N GLY A 34 -2.52 -15.20 18.47
CA GLY A 34 -1.15 -15.61 18.79
C GLY A 34 -0.04 -14.60 18.50
N LYS A 35 -0.29 -13.52 17.74
CA LYS A 35 0.67 -12.42 17.50
C LYS A 35 0.25 -11.15 18.22
N THR A 36 1.20 -10.26 18.52
CA THR A 36 0.86 -8.93 19.07
C THR A 36 0.24 -8.01 18.02
N LEU A 37 -0.47 -6.96 18.44
CA LEU A 37 -1.01 -5.98 17.49
C LEU A 37 0.11 -5.30 16.69
N ALA A 38 1.27 -5.03 17.30
CA ALA A 38 2.43 -4.51 16.58
C ALA A 38 2.95 -5.47 15.48
N GLU A 39 3.00 -6.78 15.78
CA GLU A 39 3.41 -7.81 14.81
C GLU A 39 2.42 -8.00 13.66
N HIS A 40 1.12 -7.84 13.93
CA HIS A 40 0.10 -7.93 12.89
C HIS A 40 0.08 -6.69 12.00
N LEU A 41 0.05 -5.50 12.59
CA LEU A 41 -0.19 -4.26 11.85
C LEU A 41 1.06 -3.76 11.13
N ARG A 42 2.27 -3.99 11.70
CA ARG A 42 3.56 -3.57 11.11
C ARG A 42 3.49 -2.14 10.56
N ILE A 43 3.02 -1.23 11.42
CA ILE A 43 2.67 0.14 11.01
C ILE A 43 3.90 0.88 10.51
N ALA A 44 3.74 1.54 9.35
CA ALA A 44 4.71 2.47 8.81
C ALA A 44 4.12 3.88 8.66
N VAL A 45 4.96 4.89 8.82
CA VAL A 45 4.61 6.27 8.51
C VAL A 45 5.19 6.66 7.15
N CYS A 46 4.33 7.18 6.28
CA CYS A 46 4.69 7.77 5.00
C CYS A 46 5.48 9.07 5.20
N TYR A 47 6.68 9.13 4.62
CA TYR A 47 7.53 10.31 4.74
C TYR A 47 7.05 11.50 3.89
N TRP A 48 6.54 11.28 2.68
CA TRP A 48 6.15 12.36 1.76
C TRP A 48 4.97 13.17 2.30
N HIS A 49 3.89 12.54 2.73
CA HIS A 49 2.76 13.28 3.30
C HIS A 49 3.08 13.91 4.65
N THR A 50 3.80 13.19 5.49
CA THR A 50 4.04 13.64 6.88
C THR A 50 5.06 14.75 6.94
N PHE A 51 6.10 14.76 6.10
CA PHE A 51 7.21 15.71 6.22
C PHE A 51 7.52 16.54 4.97
N VAL A 52 7.04 16.13 3.79
CA VAL A 52 7.40 16.80 2.51
C VAL A 52 6.27 17.70 2.01
N TRP A 53 5.04 17.19 1.92
CA TRP A 53 3.91 17.96 1.39
C TRP A 53 3.66 19.23 2.22
N PRO A 54 3.67 20.43 1.61
CA PRO A 54 3.53 21.70 2.32
C PRO A 54 2.06 22.15 2.47
N GLY A 55 1.09 21.29 2.18
CA GLY A 55 -0.33 21.66 2.22
C GLY A 55 -0.80 22.46 1.01
N HIS A 56 -0.17 22.31 -0.16
CA HIS A 56 -0.65 22.91 -1.40
C HIS A 56 -1.70 22.01 -2.07
N ASP A 57 -2.58 22.61 -2.86
CA ASP A 57 -3.50 21.91 -3.76
C ASP A 57 -3.52 22.62 -5.12
N ILE A 58 -4.31 22.13 -6.07
CA ILE A 58 -4.36 22.70 -7.43
C ILE A 58 -4.88 24.16 -7.47
N PHE A 59 -5.45 24.68 -6.37
CA PHE A 59 -6.04 26.02 -6.26
C PHE A 59 -5.35 26.93 -5.23
N GLY A 60 -4.38 26.43 -4.46
CA GLY A 60 -3.82 27.15 -3.33
C GLY A 60 -2.35 26.84 -3.05
N GLN A 61 -1.63 27.86 -2.59
CA GLN A 61 -0.25 27.72 -2.11
C GLN A 61 -0.17 26.88 -0.83
N GLY A 62 1.04 26.44 -0.48
CA GLY A 62 1.30 25.69 0.74
C GLY A 62 0.86 26.42 2.00
N ALA A 63 0.16 25.71 2.89
CA ALA A 63 -0.39 26.25 4.13
C ALA A 63 0.55 26.05 5.34
N PHE A 64 1.50 25.11 5.26
CA PHE A 64 2.31 24.72 6.42
C PHE A 64 3.55 25.59 6.59
N GLN A 65 3.95 25.81 7.84
CA GLN A 65 5.11 26.61 8.24
C GLN A 65 6.14 25.74 8.99
N ARG A 66 6.43 24.55 8.47
CA ARG A 66 7.33 23.59 9.15
C ARG A 66 8.77 24.08 9.09
N PRO A 67 9.58 23.94 10.16
CA PRO A 67 10.95 24.47 10.20
C PRO A 67 11.86 23.99 9.07
N TRP A 68 11.72 22.73 8.67
CA TRP A 68 12.50 22.12 7.59
C TRP A 68 12.00 22.45 6.17
N GLN A 69 10.87 23.15 6.03
CA GLN A 69 10.37 23.66 4.75
C GLN A 69 10.77 25.11 4.49
N GLN A 70 11.41 25.77 5.46
CA GLN A 70 11.85 27.16 5.33
C GLN A 70 13.12 27.28 4.45
N PRO A 71 13.38 28.44 3.82
CA PRO A 71 14.59 28.66 3.03
C PRO A 71 15.87 28.35 3.82
N GLY A 72 16.88 27.76 3.16
CA GLY A 72 18.15 27.38 3.78
C GLY A 72 18.95 26.42 2.90
N ASP A 73 20.07 25.91 3.41
CA ASP A 73 20.81 24.84 2.73
C ASP A 73 19.95 23.57 2.65
N ALA A 74 19.82 23.00 1.45
CA ALA A 74 18.88 21.92 1.20
C ALA A 74 19.24 20.63 1.93
N LEU A 75 20.54 20.34 2.12
CA LEU A 75 20.99 19.17 2.88
C LEU A 75 20.80 19.37 4.38
N GLU A 76 21.04 20.57 4.90
CA GLU A 76 20.74 20.90 6.29
C GLU A 76 19.23 20.77 6.57
N ARG A 77 18.36 21.23 5.66
CA ARG A 77 16.91 21.06 5.75
C ARG A 77 16.50 19.58 5.70
N ALA A 78 17.14 18.78 4.86
CA ALA A 78 16.91 17.34 4.80
C ALA A 78 17.28 16.64 6.13
N ARG A 79 18.39 17.02 6.76
CA ARG A 79 18.78 16.52 8.09
C ARG A 79 17.80 16.93 9.17
N GLN A 80 17.39 18.20 9.20
CA GLN A 80 16.39 18.68 10.15
C GLN A 80 15.05 17.94 10.00
N LYS A 81 14.65 17.65 8.76
CA LYS A 81 13.45 16.86 8.45
C LYS A 81 13.57 15.43 8.96
N ALA A 82 14.71 14.78 8.74
CA ALA A 82 14.98 13.45 9.27
C ALA A 82 14.95 13.42 10.80
N ASP A 83 15.49 14.44 11.47
CA ASP A 83 15.44 14.54 12.94
C ASP A 83 14.01 14.60 13.45
N ALA A 84 13.19 15.47 12.85
CA ALA A 84 11.77 15.57 13.18
C ALA A 84 11.01 14.27 12.86
N ALA A 85 11.34 13.61 11.76
CA ALA A 85 10.70 12.37 11.35
C ALA A 85 10.97 11.23 12.37
N PHE A 86 12.21 11.03 12.75
CA PHE A 86 12.55 9.98 13.72
C PHE A 86 12.02 10.28 15.12
N GLU A 87 11.97 11.55 15.53
CA GLU A 87 11.26 11.93 16.75
C GLU A 87 9.77 11.58 16.67
N PHE A 88 9.11 11.91 15.55
CA PHE A 88 7.70 11.61 15.33
C PHE A 88 7.42 10.10 15.39
N PHE A 89 8.20 9.29 14.67
CA PHE A 89 8.08 7.83 14.68
C PHE A 89 8.23 7.25 16.08
N THR A 90 9.24 7.71 16.84
CA THR A 90 9.48 7.26 18.21
C THR A 90 8.36 7.69 19.16
N LYS A 91 7.79 8.89 19.00
CA LYS A 91 6.66 9.35 19.83
C LYS A 91 5.37 8.59 19.54
N LEU A 92 5.11 8.22 18.29
CA LEU A 92 4.00 7.32 17.96
C LEU A 92 4.27 5.87 18.40
N GLY A 93 5.54 5.46 18.49
CA GLY A 93 5.90 4.06 18.73
C GLY A 93 5.71 3.17 17.50
N THR A 94 5.71 3.75 16.30
CA THR A 94 5.56 3.00 15.04
C THR A 94 6.90 2.34 14.65
N PRO A 95 6.91 1.04 14.31
CA PRO A 95 8.15 0.32 14.05
C PRO A 95 8.79 0.63 12.69
N PHE A 96 8.03 1.18 11.74
CA PHE A 96 8.50 1.40 10.38
C PHE A 96 8.24 2.81 9.83
N TYR A 97 8.95 3.13 8.75
CA TYR A 97 8.69 4.26 7.85
C TYR A 97 8.91 3.85 6.39
N THR A 98 8.48 4.68 5.46
CA THR A 98 8.63 4.52 3.99
C THR A 98 9.09 5.83 3.37
N PHE A 99 9.80 5.81 2.24
CA PHE A 99 10.23 7.07 1.57
C PHE A 99 10.42 6.93 0.06
N HIS A 100 10.25 8.04 -0.67
CA HIS A 100 10.88 8.24 -1.97
C HIS A 100 12.28 8.85 -1.82
N ASP A 101 13.19 8.50 -2.73
CA ASP A 101 14.55 9.05 -2.77
C ASP A 101 14.61 10.59 -2.64
N THR A 102 13.78 11.31 -3.41
CA THR A 102 13.71 12.78 -3.37
C THR A 102 13.00 13.33 -2.14
N ASP A 103 12.32 12.50 -1.35
CA ASP A 103 11.75 12.93 -0.08
C ASP A 103 12.84 13.15 0.95
N ILE A 104 13.87 12.30 0.96
CA ILE A 104 14.89 12.32 2.01
C ILE A 104 16.13 13.12 1.61
N ALA A 105 16.33 13.38 0.32
CA ALA A 105 17.49 14.12 -0.18
C ALA A 105 17.13 15.10 -1.30
N PRO A 106 17.81 16.26 -1.37
CA PRO A 106 17.69 17.15 -2.52
C PRO A 106 18.35 16.54 -3.75
N GLU A 107 17.67 16.65 -4.90
CA GLU A 107 18.12 16.05 -6.15
C GLU A 107 19.40 16.69 -6.72
N GLY A 108 19.57 18.00 -6.55
CA GLY A 108 20.66 18.76 -7.18
C GLY A 108 20.47 18.93 -8.69
N ASP A 109 21.52 19.36 -9.39
CA ASP A 109 21.45 19.77 -10.80
C ASP A 109 22.02 18.69 -11.77
N SER A 110 22.45 17.54 -11.25
CA SER A 110 22.99 16.44 -12.06
C SER A 110 22.88 15.08 -11.37
N LEU A 111 22.98 13.98 -12.14
CA LEU A 111 23.05 12.60 -11.58
C LEU A 111 24.17 12.44 -10.54
N ARG A 112 25.30 13.16 -10.72
CA ARG A 112 26.41 13.13 -9.76
C ARG A 112 26.01 13.74 -8.43
N GLU A 113 25.33 14.88 -8.46
CA GLU A 113 24.85 15.56 -7.25
C GLU A 113 23.73 14.77 -6.59
N TYR A 114 22.77 14.26 -7.37
CA TYR A 114 21.73 13.35 -6.90
C TYR A 114 22.32 12.17 -6.13
N ALA A 115 23.24 11.43 -6.74
CA ALA A 115 23.86 10.27 -6.12
C ALA A 115 24.63 10.64 -4.84
N ALA A 116 25.35 11.77 -4.85
CA ALA A 116 26.13 12.22 -3.70
C ALA A 116 25.24 12.69 -2.54
N ASN A 117 24.20 13.47 -2.82
CA ASN A 117 23.25 13.99 -1.82
C ASN A 117 22.44 12.85 -1.21
N PHE A 118 21.92 11.95 -2.05
CA PHE A 118 21.15 10.81 -1.61
C PHE A 118 21.98 9.87 -0.74
N ALA A 119 23.20 9.52 -1.15
CA ALA A 119 24.10 8.69 -0.34
C ALA A 119 24.37 9.28 1.05
N ARG A 120 24.61 10.60 1.15
CA ARG A 120 24.82 11.29 2.44
C ARG A 120 23.59 11.21 3.35
N MET A 121 22.39 11.31 2.78
CA MET A 121 21.16 11.21 3.58
C MET A 121 20.83 9.76 3.94
N VAL A 122 21.16 8.78 3.10
CA VAL A 122 21.08 7.36 3.44
C VAL A 122 21.99 7.03 4.62
N ASP A 123 23.23 7.54 4.65
CA ASP A 123 24.13 7.39 5.81
C ASP A 123 23.47 7.92 7.09
N TYR A 124 22.92 9.14 7.00
CA TYR A 124 22.29 9.81 8.13
C TYR A 124 21.02 9.10 8.63
N LEU A 125 20.18 8.60 7.72
CA LEU A 125 19.01 7.80 8.08
C LEU A 125 19.43 6.50 8.76
N GLY A 126 20.51 5.85 8.30
CA GLY A 126 21.07 4.66 8.95
C GLY A 126 21.49 4.93 10.40
N GLU A 127 22.13 6.06 10.67
CA GLU A 127 22.46 6.49 12.04
C GLU A 127 21.20 6.69 12.89
N ARG A 128 20.16 7.31 12.31
CA ARG A 128 18.89 7.54 13.01
C ARG A 128 18.12 6.25 13.28
N GLN A 129 18.12 5.28 12.35
CA GLN A 129 17.56 3.95 12.57
C GLN A 129 18.27 3.21 13.71
N GLN A 130 19.60 3.28 13.77
CA GLN A 130 20.38 2.67 14.86
C GLN A 130 20.05 3.31 16.22
N ALA A 131 19.87 4.63 16.26
CA ALA A 131 19.57 5.35 17.50
C ALA A 131 18.14 5.13 18.00
N SER A 132 17.15 4.98 17.11
CA SER A 132 15.73 4.89 17.47
C SER A 132 15.18 3.46 17.50
N GLY A 133 15.79 2.53 16.77
CA GLY A 133 15.24 1.20 16.50
C GLY A 133 14.15 1.14 15.42
N VAL A 134 13.77 2.29 14.84
CA VAL A 134 12.79 2.37 13.74
C VAL A 134 13.43 1.79 12.46
N ARG A 135 12.67 1.01 11.69
CA ARG A 135 13.14 0.29 10.50
C ARG A 135 12.47 0.77 9.23
N LEU A 136 13.05 0.44 8.07
CA LEU A 136 12.47 0.78 6.78
C LEU A 136 11.51 -0.34 6.36
N LEU A 137 10.23 -0.03 6.10
CA LEU A 137 9.32 -1.01 5.51
C LEU A 137 9.63 -1.16 4.03
N TRP A 138 9.75 -0.04 3.33
CA TRP A 138 10.18 0.00 1.94
C TRP A 138 10.67 1.39 1.53
N GLY A 139 11.56 1.42 0.54
CA GLY A 139 11.90 2.63 -0.20
C GLY A 139 11.35 2.55 -1.64
N THR A 140 11.36 3.68 -2.33
CA THR A 140 10.96 3.83 -3.73
C THR A 140 11.69 5.02 -4.38
N ALA A 141 11.57 5.16 -5.69
CA ALA A 141 12.09 6.30 -6.44
C ALA A 141 10.93 7.19 -6.92
N ASN A 142 11.02 8.50 -6.71
CA ASN A 142 10.06 9.44 -7.28
C ASN A 142 10.38 9.67 -8.76
N LEU A 143 9.64 8.95 -9.61
CA LEU A 143 9.75 9.02 -11.07
C LEU A 143 8.60 9.81 -11.71
N PHE A 144 8.01 10.77 -10.98
CA PHE A 144 6.78 11.42 -11.43
C PHE A 144 6.69 12.93 -11.17
N SER A 145 7.42 13.46 -10.18
CA SER A 145 7.36 14.88 -9.83
C SER A 145 8.18 15.78 -10.77
N HIS A 146 9.40 15.37 -11.14
CA HIS A 146 10.28 16.21 -11.94
C HIS A 146 9.75 16.35 -13.40
N PRO A 147 9.81 17.55 -14.03
CA PRO A 147 9.29 17.78 -15.40
C PRO A 147 9.80 16.81 -16.47
N ARG A 148 10.98 16.21 -16.27
CA ARG A 148 11.55 15.20 -17.19
C ARG A 148 10.64 13.98 -17.37
N PHE A 149 9.81 13.67 -16.37
CA PHE A 149 8.89 12.54 -16.36
C PHE A 149 7.49 12.87 -16.89
N ALA A 150 7.28 14.06 -17.47
CA ALA A 150 5.97 14.48 -17.95
C ALA A 150 5.34 13.51 -18.97
N ALA A 151 6.16 12.75 -19.70
CA ALA A 151 5.72 11.75 -20.68
C ALA A 151 6.04 10.31 -20.25
N GLY A 152 6.12 10.03 -18.95
CA GLY A 152 6.49 8.72 -18.41
C GLY A 152 7.94 8.62 -17.96
N ALA A 153 8.32 7.51 -17.34
CA ALA A 153 9.69 7.23 -16.93
C ALA A 153 10.22 6.01 -17.67
N ALA A 154 9.80 4.81 -17.30
CA ALA A 154 10.04 3.59 -18.07
C ALA A 154 9.26 3.59 -19.39
N THR A 155 8.09 4.24 -19.44
CA THR A 155 7.27 4.34 -20.66
C THR A 155 7.59 5.58 -21.50
N ASN A 156 8.65 6.31 -21.17
CA ASN A 156 8.97 7.55 -21.87
C ASN A 156 9.38 7.31 -23.33
N PRO A 157 8.92 8.15 -24.29
CA PRO A 157 9.39 8.08 -25.68
C PRO A 157 10.87 8.46 -25.84
N ASN A 158 11.48 9.12 -24.86
CA ASN A 158 12.90 9.48 -24.84
C ASN A 158 13.73 8.46 -24.03
N PRO A 159 14.67 7.71 -24.66
CA PRO A 159 15.51 6.74 -23.96
C PRO A 159 16.46 7.33 -22.91
N ASP A 160 16.79 8.62 -22.97
CA ASP A 160 17.63 9.25 -21.94
C ASP A 160 16.83 9.43 -20.63
N VAL A 161 15.52 9.64 -20.70
CA VAL A 161 14.65 9.68 -19.51
C VAL A 161 14.53 8.28 -18.90
N PHE A 162 14.42 7.25 -19.73
CA PHE A 162 14.47 5.85 -19.29
C PHE A 162 15.77 5.56 -18.52
N ALA A 163 16.92 6.00 -19.06
CA ALA A 163 18.22 5.83 -18.42
C ALA A 163 18.33 6.59 -17.08
N TRP A 164 17.76 7.80 -17.01
CA TRP A 164 17.67 8.56 -15.76
C TRP A 164 16.83 7.81 -14.72
N ALA A 165 15.64 7.34 -15.09
CA ALA A 165 14.75 6.58 -14.22
C ALA A 165 15.43 5.30 -13.70
N ALA A 166 16.12 4.57 -14.58
CA ALA A 166 16.86 3.37 -14.21
C ALA A 166 17.99 3.69 -13.21
N THR A 167 18.64 4.86 -13.36
CA THR A 167 19.66 5.33 -12.43
C THR A 167 19.07 5.61 -11.05
N GLN A 168 17.93 6.33 -10.97
CA GLN A 168 17.28 6.58 -9.68
C GLN A 168 16.83 5.28 -9.00
N VAL A 169 16.20 4.36 -9.74
CA VAL A 169 15.75 3.07 -9.17
C VAL A 169 16.93 2.22 -8.70
N CYS A 170 18.04 2.21 -9.45
CA CYS A 170 19.28 1.54 -9.02
C CYS A 170 19.75 2.07 -7.65
N HIS A 171 19.87 3.40 -7.51
CA HIS A 171 20.31 4.02 -6.26
C HIS A 171 19.30 3.83 -5.13
N ALA A 172 18.00 3.99 -5.39
CA ALA A 172 16.94 3.82 -4.39
C ALA A 172 16.83 2.37 -3.89
N LEU A 173 16.99 1.38 -4.77
CA LEU A 173 17.00 -0.04 -4.39
C LEU A 173 18.26 -0.41 -3.59
N ASP A 174 19.43 0.09 -3.99
CA ASP A 174 20.67 -0.06 -3.22
C ASP A 174 20.54 0.57 -1.81
N ALA A 175 19.96 1.77 -1.72
CA ALA A 175 19.70 2.45 -0.46
C ALA A 175 18.71 1.69 0.43
N THR A 176 17.62 1.18 -0.17
CA THR A 176 16.61 0.37 0.51
C THR A 176 17.25 -0.88 1.10
N HIS A 177 18.06 -1.60 0.32
CA HIS A 177 18.79 -2.76 0.80
C HIS A 177 19.75 -2.38 1.95
N ARG A 178 20.51 -1.29 1.80
CA ARG A 178 21.47 -0.82 2.81
C ARG A 178 20.81 -0.43 4.13
N LEU A 179 19.61 0.15 4.09
CA LEU A 179 18.83 0.55 5.27
C LEU A 179 17.99 -0.59 5.85
N GLY A 180 18.15 -1.82 5.32
CA GLY A 180 17.41 -2.99 5.79
C GLY A 180 15.91 -2.95 5.47
N GLY A 181 15.54 -2.35 4.34
CA GLY A 181 14.17 -2.32 3.86
C GLY A 181 13.60 -3.71 3.61
N GLU A 182 12.35 -3.94 4.01
CA GLU A 182 11.68 -5.23 3.86
C GLU A 182 11.11 -5.43 2.43
N ASN A 183 10.85 -4.34 1.72
CA ASN A 183 10.31 -4.33 0.36
C ASN A 183 10.86 -3.12 -0.44
N TYR A 184 10.60 -3.10 -1.75
CA TYR A 184 10.84 -1.95 -2.62
C TYR A 184 9.63 -1.72 -3.51
N VAL A 185 9.09 -0.50 -3.52
CA VAL A 185 7.85 -0.15 -4.24
C VAL A 185 8.17 0.51 -5.59
N LEU A 186 7.30 0.26 -6.56
CA LEU A 186 7.27 0.87 -7.89
C LEU A 186 5.83 1.36 -8.15
N TRP A 187 5.57 2.63 -7.87
CA TRP A 187 4.32 3.29 -8.26
C TRP A 187 4.49 4.03 -9.58
N GLY A 188 3.71 3.64 -10.58
CA GLY A 188 3.79 4.13 -11.95
C GLY A 188 3.10 5.47 -12.19
N GLY A 189 3.30 6.49 -11.35
CA GLY A 189 2.52 7.74 -11.41
C GLY A 189 2.53 8.48 -12.76
N ARG A 190 3.54 8.25 -13.63
CA ARG A 190 3.56 8.75 -15.02
C ARG A 190 3.57 7.62 -16.07
N GLU A 191 3.52 6.37 -15.63
CA GLU A 191 3.56 5.18 -16.49
C GLU A 191 2.14 4.89 -17.00
N GLY A 192 1.75 5.67 -18.00
CA GLY A 192 0.41 5.68 -18.57
C GLY A 192 0.35 6.70 -19.70
N TYR A 193 -0.84 7.16 -20.04
CA TYR A 193 -1.02 8.15 -21.11
C TYR A 193 -2.03 9.23 -20.75
N GLU A 194 -1.91 10.37 -21.43
CA GLU A 194 -2.95 11.42 -21.46
C GLU A 194 -3.84 11.32 -22.72
N THR A 195 -3.27 10.88 -23.85
CA THR A 195 -4.02 10.70 -25.10
C THR A 195 -3.50 9.50 -25.91
N LEU A 196 -4.41 8.70 -26.44
CA LEU A 196 -4.04 7.57 -27.31
C LEU A 196 -3.50 8.01 -28.68
N LEU A 197 -3.70 9.27 -29.06
CA LEU A 197 -3.28 9.76 -30.38
C LEU A 197 -1.75 9.80 -30.57
N ASN A 198 -0.99 9.89 -29.48
CA ASN A 198 0.47 9.94 -29.49
C ASN A 198 1.11 8.80 -28.69
N THR A 199 0.33 7.78 -28.30
CA THR A 199 0.78 6.69 -27.42
C THR A 199 0.84 5.38 -28.20
N ASP A 200 2.01 4.73 -28.24
CA ASP A 200 2.15 3.36 -28.70
C ASP A 200 2.05 2.42 -27.49
N LEU A 201 0.82 1.98 -27.19
CA LEU A 201 0.51 1.14 -26.03
C LEU A 201 1.36 -0.14 -25.99
N LYS A 202 1.66 -0.73 -27.15
CA LYS A 202 2.45 -1.96 -27.20
C LYS A 202 3.89 -1.66 -26.81
N ARG A 203 4.47 -0.64 -27.42
CA ARG A 203 5.87 -0.25 -27.17
C ARG A 203 6.09 0.15 -25.72
N GLU A 204 5.22 0.99 -25.15
CA GLU A 204 5.35 1.44 -23.77
C GLU A 204 5.25 0.28 -22.77
N ARG A 205 4.32 -0.66 -22.98
CA ARG A 205 4.23 -1.88 -22.16
C ARG A 205 5.48 -2.76 -22.28
N GLU A 206 6.05 -2.90 -23.47
CA GLU A 206 7.31 -3.64 -23.68
C GLU A 206 8.50 -2.94 -22.97
N GLN A 207 8.55 -1.62 -22.98
CA GLN A 207 9.55 -0.82 -22.26
C GLN A 207 9.41 -0.98 -20.75
N LEU A 208 8.19 -0.86 -20.21
CA LEU A 208 7.91 -1.07 -18.79
C LEU A 208 8.29 -2.48 -18.35
N ALA A 209 7.96 -3.49 -19.14
CA ALA A 209 8.33 -4.88 -18.85
C ALA A 209 9.86 -5.07 -18.83
N ARG A 210 10.59 -4.46 -19.77
CA ARG A 210 12.05 -4.49 -19.77
C ARG A 210 12.62 -3.78 -18.54
N PHE A 211 12.06 -2.63 -18.16
CA PHE A 211 12.48 -1.87 -16.99
C PHE A 211 12.32 -2.70 -15.71
N LEU A 212 11.13 -3.27 -15.48
CA LEU A 212 10.86 -4.12 -14.31
C LEU A 212 11.76 -5.36 -14.28
N SER A 213 12.06 -5.95 -15.45
CA SER A 213 13.03 -7.05 -15.54
C SER A 213 14.43 -6.61 -15.10
N MET A 214 14.87 -5.40 -15.46
CA MET A 214 16.16 -4.85 -14.99
C MET A 214 16.17 -4.61 -13.48
N VAL A 215 15.04 -4.20 -12.88
CA VAL A 215 14.91 -4.06 -11.42
C VAL A 215 15.02 -5.43 -10.73
N VAL A 216 14.35 -6.46 -11.27
CA VAL A 216 14.46 -7.85 -10.79
C VAL A 216 15.90 -8.37 -10.91
N GLU A 217 16.53 -8.21 -12.08
CA GLU A 217 17.94 -8.56 -12.31
C GLU A 217 18.86 -7.90 -11.27
N HIS A 218 18.64 -6.61 -11.02
CA HIS A 218 19.41 -5.86 -10.05
C HIS A 218 19.18 -6.33 -8.60
N LYS A 219 17.92 -6.54 -8.19
CA LYS A 219 17.55 -7.11 -6.89
C LYS A 219 18.34 -8.40 -6.60
N HIS A 220 18.33 -9.34 -7.56
CA HIS A 220 19.05 -10.60 -7.42
C HIS A 220 20.57 -10.40 -7.38
N ARG A 221 21.11 -9.51 -8.23
CA ARG A 221 22.54 -9.20 -8.28
C ARG A 221 23.08 -8.65 -6.95
N ILE A 222 22.32 -7.80 -6.28
CA ILE A 222 22.74 -7.21 -4.98
C ILE A 222 22.36 -8.07 -3.78
N GLY A 223 21.61 -9.17 -3.99
CA GLY A 223 21.16 -10.05 -2.91
C GLY A 223 20.00 -9.49 -2.08
N PHE A 224 19.21 -8.57 -2.62
CA PHE A 224 18.05 -8.02 -1.91
C PHE A 224 16.94 -9.09 -1.84
N THR A 225 16.58 -9.51 -0.62
CA THR A 225 15.58 -10.57 -0.40
C THR A 225 14.16 -10.05 -0.24
N GLY A 226 13.97 -8.74 -0.08
CA GLY A 226 12.66 -8.12 0.09
C GLY A 226 11.77 -8.24 -1.15
N ALA A 227 10.45 -8.07 -0.99
CA ALA A 227 9.53 -8.11 -2.12
C ALA A 227 9.71 -6.88 -3.03
N LEU A 228 9.53 -7.06 -4.34
CA LEU A 228 9.27 -5.94 -5.25
C LEU A 228 7.76 -5.77 -5.34
N LEU A 229 7.28 -4.54 -5.18
CA LEU A 229 5.86 -4.25 -5.11
C LEU A 229 5.47 -3.27 -6.21
N ILE A 230 4.49 -3.61 -7.04
CA ILE A 230 3.79 -2.63 -7.88
C ILE A 230 2.60 -2.11 -7.11
N GLU A 231 2.38 -0.80 -7.15
CA GLU A 231 1.24 -0.15 -6.51
C GLU A 231 0.20 0.24 -7.56
N PRO A 232 -0.94 -0.47 -7.64
CA PRO A 232 -1.94 -0.20 -8.65
C PRO A 232 -2.65 1.13 -8.40
N LYS A 233 -2.91 1.88 -9.47
CA LYS A 233 -3.76 3.07 -9.49
C LYS A 233 -4.36 3.22 -10.89
N PRO A 234 -5.64 3.59 -11.02
CA PRO A 234 -6.31 3.64 -12.34
C PRO A 234 -5.89 4.84 -13.21
N GLN A 235 -5.61 5.98 -12.57
CA GLN A 235 -5.41 7.29 -13.19
C GLN A 235 -4.86 8.27 -12.14
N GLU A 236 -4.70 9.54 -12.53
CA GLU A 236 -4.21 10.64 -11.69
C GLU A 236 -2.74 10.47 -11.26
N PRO A 237 -1.80 11.20 -11.90
CA PRO A 237 -2.01 12.34 -12.80
C PRO A 237 -2.26 11.98 -14.28
N THR A 238 -2.09 10.73 -14.69
CA THR A 238 -2.38 10.30 -16.07
C THR A 238 -3.89 10.21 -16.33
N LYS A 239 -4.30 10.21 -17.60
CA LYS A 239 -5.70 9.89 -17.96
C LYS A 239 -5.99 8.40 -17.70
N HIS A 240 -5.01 7.55 -17.97
CA HIS A 240 -5.04 6.13 -17.72
C HIS A 240 -3.64 5.68 -17.34
N GLN A 241 -3.50 5.05 -16.19
CA GLN A 241 -2.27 4.45 -15.72
C GLN A 241 -2.28 2.96 -16.06
N TYR A 242 -1.14 2.41 -16.49
CA TYR A 242 -1.07 1.04 -16.99
C TYR A 242 -1.33 -0.01 -15.90
N ASP A 243 -0.87 0.27 -14.69
CA ASP A 243 -1.07 -0.56 -13.50
C ASP A 243 -2.43 -0.26 -12.86
N TYR A 244 -3.52 -0.45 -13.62
CA TYR A 244 -4.84 0.10 -13.30
C TYR A 244 -5.46 -0.44 -11.99
N ASP A 245 -5.40 -1.75 -11.80
CA ASP A 245 -5.90 -2.48 -10.63
C ASP A 245 -5.11 -3.80 -10.47
N VAL A 246 -5.35 -4.55 -9.40
CA VAL A 246 -4.65 -5.82 -9.10
C VAL A 246 -4.74 -6.82 -10.24
N ALA A 247 -5.92 -6.97 -10.87
CA ALA A 247 -6.11 -7.91 -11.96
C ALA A 247 -5.31 -7.50 -13.21
N THR A 248 -5.28 -6.21 -13.53
CA THR A 248 -4.53 -5.64 -14.66
C THR A 248 -3.03 -5.82 -14.45
N VAL A 249 -2.54 -5.52 -13.25
CA VAL A 249 -1.13 -5.74 -12.88
C VAL A 249 -0.78 -7.22 -12.99
N HIS A 250 -1.58 -8.12 -12.42
CA HIS A 250 -1.33 -9.55 -12.53
C HIS A 250 -1.31 -10.04 -13.99
N GLY A 251 -2.25 -9.58 -14.82
CA GLY A 251 -2.29 -9.90 -16.25
C GLY A 251 -1.02 -9.44 -16.99
N PHE A 252 -0.53 -8.23 -16.69
CA PHE A 252 0.73 -7.72 -17.22
C PHE A 252 1.92 -8.58 -16.75
N LEU A 253 1.99 -8.90 -15.46
CA LEU A 253 3.07 -9.71 -14.89
C LEU A 253 3.12 -11.11 -15.51
N VAL A 254 1.97 -11.76 -15.70
CA VAL A 254 1.89 -13.07 -16.38
C VAL A 254 2.32 -12.98 -17.83
N GLN A 255 1.88 -11.94 -18.56
CA GLN A 255 2.24 -11.73 -19.95
C GLN A 255 3.78 -11.66 -20.16
N TYR A 256 4.50 -11.07 -19.21
CA TYR A 256 5.95 -10.86 -19.29
C TYR A 256 6.79 -11.75 -18.37
N GLY A 257 6.17 -12.74 -17.69
CA GLY A 257 6.87 -13.72 -16.87
C GLY A 257 7.41 -13.19 -15.53
N LEU A 258 6.81 -12.15 -14.97
CA LEU A 258 7.23 -11.46 -13.74
C LEU A 258 6.37 -11.80 -12.50
N GLN A 259 5.30 -12.60 -12.66
CA GLN A 259 4.32 -12.89 -11.61
C GLN A 259 4.89 -13.56 -10.37
N ASN A 260 6.02 -14.25 -10.49
CA ASN A 260 6.69 -14.89 -9.35
C ASN A 260 7.63 -13.94 -8.60
N GLU A 261 8.07 -12.86 -9.24
CA GLU A 261 9.10 -11.93 -8.74
C GLU A 261 8.51 -10.70 -8.06
N ILE A 262 7.32 -10.29 -8.51
CA ILE A 262 6.67 -9.04 -8.11
C ILE A 262 5.34 -9.36 -7.41
N ARG A 263 4.99 -8.56 -6.41
CA ARG A 263 3.74 -8.58 -5.66
C ARG A 263 3.08 -7.19 -5.75
N VAL A 264 1.92 -7.01 -5.12
CA VAL A 264 1.21 -5.72 -5.11
C VAL A 264 1.29 -5.03 -3.74
N ASN A 265 1.41 -3.70 -3.77
CA ASN A 265 1.09 -2.81 -2.66
C ASN A 265 -0.30 -2.23 -2.92
N ILE A 266 -1.30 -2.51 -2.09
CA ILE A 266 -2.68 -2.10 -2.38
C ILE A 266 -3.04 -0.90 -1.52
N GLU A 267 -3.52 0.15 -2.17
CA GLU A 267 -4.02 1.35 -1.51
C GLU A 267 -5.56 1.42 -1.56
N ALA A 268 -6.18 1.79 -0.45
CA ALA A 268 -7.63 1.89 -0.35
C ALA A 268 -8.24 2.99 -1.26
N ASN A 269 -7.63 4.18 -1.31
CA ASN A 269 -8.12 5.25 -2.18
C ASN A 269 -7.95 4.88 -3.66
N HIS A 270 -6.82 4.26 -4.05
CA HIS A 270 -6.61 3.77 -5.42
C HIS A 270 -7.64 2.70 -5.83
N ALA A 271 -7.93 1.74 -4.95
CA ALA A 271 -8.93 0.70 -5.19
C ALA A 271 -10.31 1.31 -5.49
N THR A 272 -10.75 2.24 -4.66
CA THR A 272 -12.06 2.93 -4.82
C THR A 272 -12.10 3.84 -6.03
N LEU A 273 -10.99 4.49 -6.37
CA LEU A 273 -10.88 5.29 -7.59
C LEU A 273 -11.00 4.42 -8.86
N ALA A 274 -10.59 3.15 -8.78
CA ALA A 274 -10.71 2.19 -9.89
C ALA A 274 -12.13 1.61 -10.05
N GLY A 275 -13.04 1.94 -9.12
CA GLY A 275 -14.40 1.41 -9.06
C GLY A 275 -14.53 0.13 -8.23
N HIS A 276 -13.52 -0.23 -7.43
CA HIS A 276 -13.48 -1.44 -6.60
C HIS A 276 -13.56 -1.10 -5.11
N SER A 277 -14.05 -2.01 -4.27
CA SER A 277 -13.87 -1.85 -2.82
C SER A 277 -12.44 -2.21 -2.43
N PHE A 278 -11.93 -1.64 -1.33
CA PHE A 278 -10.63 -2.05 -0.79
C PHE A 278 -10.61 -3.56 -0.45
N HIS A 279 -11.71 -4.09 0.09
CA HIS A 279 -11.89 -5.53 0.33
C HIS A 279 -11.74 -6.36 -0.95
N HIS A 280 -12.29 -5.90 -2.09
CA HIS A 280 -12.17 -6.59 -3.37
C HIS A 280 -10.70 -6.76 -3.79
N GLU A 281 -9.94 -5.67 -3.81
CA GLU A 281 -8.55 -5.71 -4.28
C GLU A 281 -7.66 -6.57 -3.38
N ILE A 282 -7.88 -6.54 -2.05
CA ILE A 282 -7.19 -7.43 -1.11
C ILE A 282 -7.54 -8.91 -1.40
N ALA A 283 -8.83 -9.24 -1.52
CA ALA A 283 -9.27 -10.61 -1.81
C ALA A 283 -8.73 -11.10 -3.15
N ASN A 284 -8.72 -10.24 -4.17
CA ASN A 284 -8.24 -10.53 -5.50
C ASN A 284 -6.73 -10.79 -5.51
N ALA A 285 -5.95 -10.00 -4.78
CA ALA A 285 -4.50 -10.21 -4.68
C ALA A 285 -4.13 -11.53 -3.98
N PHE A 286 -4.89 -11.96 -2.96
CA PHE A 286 -4.71 -13.29 -2.38
C PHE A 286 -5.13 -14.40 -3.35
N ALA A 287 -6.26 -14.25 -4.05
CA ALA A 287 -6.73 -15.23 -5.02
C ALA A 287 -5.73 -15.44 -6.18
N LEU A 288 -5.03 -14.38 -6.58
CA LEU A 288 -4.00 -14.40 -7.62
C LEU A 288 -2.59 -14.71 -7.07
N GLY A 289 -2.42 -14.85 -5.75
CA GLY A 289 -1.13 -15.16 -5.12
C GLY A 289 -0.11 -14.02 -5.17
N VAL A 290 -0.56 -12.77 -5.37
CA VAL A 290 0.30 -11.59 -5.55
C VAL A 290 0.23 -10.58 -4.41
N PHE A 291 -0.50 -10.85 -3.32
CA PHE A 291 -0.54 -9.95 -2.15
C PHE A 291 0.86 -9.67 -1.57
N GLY A 292 1.15 -8.40 -1.26
CA GLY A 292 2.45 -7.95 -0.73
C GLY A 292 2.31 -7.05 0.50
N SER A 293 1.82 -5.83 0.30
CA SER A 293 1.70 -4.79 1.34
C SER A 293 0.43 -3.95 1.14
N VAL A 294 0.16 -3.05 2.10
CA VAL A 294 -0.98 -2.13 2.05
C VAL A 294 -0.56 -0.69 2.36
N ASP A 295 -1.14 0.23 1.60
CA ASP A 295 -1.26 1.64 1.99
C ASP A 295 -2.65 1.91 2.59
N ALA A 296 -2.64 2.23 3.88
CA ALA A 296 -3.79 2.40 4.72
C ALA A 296 -4.25 3.86 4.72
N ASN A 297 -5.14 4.19 3.80
CA ASN A 297 -5.82 5.48 3.72
C ASN A 297 -7.31 5.30 3.39
N ARG A 298 -7.97 6.37 2.97
CA ARG A 298 -9.30 6.33 2.36
C ARG A 298 -9.46 7.46 1.35
N GLY A 299 -10.35 7.20 0.39
CA GLY A 299 -10.91 8.22 -0.49
C GLY A 299 -12.13 8.92 0.07
N ASP A 300 -12.71 9.76 -0.79
CA ASP A 300 -14.05 10.29 -0.63
C ASP A 300 -14.87 9.84 -1.85
N PRO A 301 -15.91 9.00 -1.69
CA PRO A 301 -16.66 8.48 -2.84
C PRO A 301 -17.42 9.55 -3.63
N GLN A 302 -17.52 10.78 -3.13
CA GLN A 302 -18.09 11.93 -3.84
C GLN A 302 -17.03 12.79 -4.55
N ASN A 303 -15.74 12.45 -4.40
CA ASN A 303 -14.62 13.14 -5.05
C ASN A 303 -13.80 12.16 -5.88
N GLY A 304 -13.82 12.32 -7.20
CA GLY A 304 -13.13 11.43 -8.15
C GLY A 304 -11.62 11.67 -8.27
N TRP A 305 -10.94 11.92 -7.16
CA TRP A 305 -9.50 12.11 -7.05
C TRP A 305 -8.98 11.60 -5.70
N ASP A 306 -7.67 11.50 -5.59
CA ASP A 306 -7.00 11.00 -4.40
C ASP A 306 -7.02 12.01 -3.24
N THR A 307 -7.69 11.64 -2.15
CA THR A 307 -7.85 12.53 -0.99
C THR A 307 -6.83 12.22 0.12
N ASP A 308 -6.22 11.03 0.09
CA ASP A 308 -5.22 10.51 1.02
C ASP A 308 -5.63 10.75 2.48
N GLN A 309 -6.90 10.50 2.81
CA GLN A 309 -7.39 10.68 4.17
C GLN A 309 -6.93 9.50 5.04
N PHE A 310 -6.63 9.75 6.31
CA PHE A 310 -6.44 8.66 7.27
C PHE A 310 -7.69 7.75 7.30
N PRO A 311 -7.56 6.43 7.46
CA PRO A 311 -8.73 5.57 7.55
C PRO A 311 -9.55 5.88 8.81
N ASN A 312 -10.88 5.75 8.71
CA ASN A 312 -11.80 6.04 9.83
C ASN A 312 -12.97 5.04 9.97
N SER A 313 -13.08 4.03 9.11
CA SER A 313 -14.15 3.03 9.17
C SER A 313 -13.62 1.70 9.67
N VAL A 314 -14.14 1.26 10.81
CA VAL A 314 -13.89 -0.09 11.33
C VAL A 314 -14.56 -1.13 10.44
N GLU A 315 -15.70 -0.79 9.86
CA GLU A 315 -16.51 -1.67 9.02
C GLU A 315 -15.76 -2.10 7.76
N GLU A 316 -15.23 -1.13 7.00
CA GLU A 316 -14.47 -1.40 5.77
C GLU A 316 -13.18 -2.16 6.06
N LEU A 317 -12.44 -1.72 7.08
CA LEU A 317 -11.17 -2.34 7.45
C LEU A 317 -11.32 -3.73 8.06
N THR A 318 -12.45 -4.03 8.73
CA THR A 318 -12.72 -5.38 9.26
C THR A 318 -12.77 -6.40 8.13
N LEU A 319 -13.36 -6.05 6.99
CA LEU A 319 -13.42 -6.94 5.81
C LEU A 319 -12.05 -7.11 5.15
N ALA A 320 -11.28 -6.02 5.02
CA ALA A 320 -9.90 -6.10 4.52
C ALA A 320 -9.02 -6.97 5.43
N PHE A 321 -9.06 -6.75 6.75
CA PHE A 321 -8.33 -7.57 7.71
C PHE A 321 -8.83 -9.01 7.77
N TYR A 322 -10.12 -9.27 7.54
CA TYR A 322 -10.61 -10.64 7.47
C TYR A 322 -9.89 -11.43 6.37
N GLU A 323 -9.74 -10.85 5.17
CA GLU A 323 -8.98 -11.48 4.08
C GLU A 323 -7.49 -11.60 4.41
N ILE A 324 -6.87 -10.59 5.01
CA ILE A 324 -5.45 -10.62 5.41
C ILE A 324 -5.21 -11.73 6.45
N LEU A 325 -6.02 -11.79 7.50
CA LEU A 325 -5.86 -12.75 8.59
C LEU A 325 -6.11 -14.20 8.15
N ARG A 326 -7.17 -14.45 7.36
CA ARG A 326 -7.47 -15.82 6.89
C ARG A 326 -6.42 -16.38 5.93
N HIS A 327 -5.58 -15.52 5.35
CA HIS A 327 -4.45 -15.92 4.50
C HIS A 327 -3.08 -15.80 5.22
N GLY A 328 -3.06 -15.62 6.54
CA GLY A 328 -1.84 -15.72 7.37
C GLY A 328 -1.19 -14.39 7.78
N GLY A 329 -1.75 -13.26 7.36
CA GLY A 329 -1.23 -11.92 7.64
C GLY A 329 -0.09 -11.49 6.70
N PHE A 330 0.56 -10.37 7.03
CA PHE A 330 1.73 -9.91 6.30
C PHE A 330 2.95 -10.82 6.52
N THR A 331 3.78 -10.91 5.48
CA THR A 331 5.13 -11.49 5.54
C THR A 331 6.16 -10.39 5.70
N THR A 332 6.43 -9.63 4.63
CA THR A 332 7.38 -8.51 4.57
C THR A 332 6.68 -7.15 4.53
N GLY A 333 5.45 -7.08 4.03
CA GLY A 333 4.62 -5.87 3.97
C GLY A 333 4.08 -5.41 5.33
N GLY A 334 3.25 -4.39 5.33
CA GLY A 334 2.62 -3.83 6.54
C GLY A 334 1.56 -2.79 6.19
N MET A 335 1.10 -2.06 7.20
CA MET A 335 0.15 -0.95 7.05
C MET A 335 0.91 0.38 7.01
N ASN A 336 1.26 0.85 5.81
CA ASN A 336 1.84 2.20 5.64
C ASN A 336 0.72 3.24 5.60
N PHE A 337 0.82 4.29 6.40
CA PHE A 337 -0.14 5.40 6.32
C PHE A 337 0.21 6.31 5.16
N ASP A 338 -0.13 5.92 3.93
CA ASP A 338 -0.11 6.84 2.80
C ASP A 338 -1.29 7.83 2.86
N ALA A 339 -1.26 8.65 3.91
CA ALA A 339 -2.30 9.57 4.28
C ALA A 339 -1.69 10.90 4.74
N LYS A 340 -2.41 11.99 4.46
CA LYS A 340 -2.03 13.34 4.86
C LYS A 340 -3.04 13.95 5.83
N VAL A 341 -2.57 14.85 6.68
CA VAL A 341 -3.48 15.77 7.40
C VAL A 341 -4.22 16.65 6.40
N ARG A 342 -5.33 17.26 6.82
CA ARG A 342 -6.07 18.14 5.92
C ARG A 342 -5.31 19.45 5.74
N ARG A 343 -5.55 20.15 4.62
CA ARG A 343 -4.87 21.43 4.32
C ARG A 343 -5.02 22.48 5.44
N GLN A 344 -6.14 22.45 6.17
CA GLN A 344 -6.44 23.36 7.27
C GLN A 344 -5.95 22.86 8.64
N SER A 345 -5.49 21.62 8.72
CA SER A 345 -4.93 21.00 9.91
C SER A 345 -3.43 21.25 9.94
N THR A 346 -3.04 22.44 10.43
CA THR A 346 -1.69 22.99 10.30
C THR A 346 -0.82 22.79 11.54
N ASP A 347 -1.42 22.41 12.67
CA ASP A 347 -0.73 22.36 13.94
C ASP A 347 0.10 21.07 14.04
N PRO A 348 1.24 21.07 14.76
CA PRO A 348 2.07 19.87 14.93
C PRO A 348 1.27 18.67 15.46
N GLU A 349 0.31 18.93 16.37
CA GLU A 349 -0.56 17.93 16.98
C GLU A 349 -1.49 17.25 15.97
N ASP A 350 -1.88 17.93 14.89
CA ASP A 350 -2.77 17.34 13.87
C ASP A 350 -2.13 16.12 13.18
N LEU A 351 -0.80 16.12 13.04
CA LEU A 351 -0.07 14.94 12.56
C LEU A 351 -0.29 13.76 13.50
N PHE A 352 -0.28 13.99 14.81
CA PHE A 352 -0.52 12.94 15.81
C PHE A 352 -2.00 12.55 15.83
N TYR A 353 -2.94 13.48 15.85
CA TYR A 353 -4.38 13.15 15.83
C TYR A 353 -4.75 12.26 14.65
N GLY A 354 -4.25 12.57 13.45
CA GLY A 354 -4.47 11.77 12.25
C GLY A 354 -3.96 10.33 12.41
N HIS A 355 -2.71 10.17 12.84
CA HIS A 355 -2.09 8.85 13.01
C HIS A 355 -2.67 8.07 14.18
N VAL A 356 -2.91 8.71 15.33
CA VAL A 356 -3.45 8.05 16.53
C VAL A 356 -4.83 7.46 16.24
N GLY A 357 -5.74 8.26 15.68
CA GLY A 357 -7.07 7.78 15.31
C GLY A 357 -7.02 6.66 14.28
N ALA A 358 -6.16 6.78 13.27
CA ALA A 358 -6.01 5.74 12.26
C ALA A 358 -5.49 4.41 12.84
N ILE A 359 -4.48 4.46 13.71
CA ILE A 359 -3.90 3.29 14.36
C ILE A 359 -4.93 2.59 15.26
N ASP A 360 -5.74 3.35 16.01
CA ASP A 360 -6.82 2.80 16.81
C ASP A 360 -7.91 2.13 15.95
N VAL A 361 -8.29 2.75 14.83
CA VAL A 361 -9.24 2.16 13.89
C VAL A 361 -8.69 0.85 13.31
N LEU A 362 -7.40 0.81 12.94
CA LEU A 362 -6.76 -0.43 12.47
C LEU A 362 -6.75 -1.52 13.56
N ALA A 363 -6.36 -1.18 14.78
CA ALA A 363 -6.32 -2.11 15.91
C ALA A 363 -7.70 -2.70 16.19
N LEU A 364 -8.72 -1.85 16.25
CA LEU A 364 -10.09 -2.27 16.49
C LEU A 364 -10.60 -3.14 15.33
N ALA A 365 -10.40 -2.72 14.07
CA ALA A 365 -10.81 -3.50 12.90
C ALA A 365 -10.13 -4.88 12.84
N LEU A 366 -8.85 -4.96 13.17
CA LEU A 366 -8.13 -6.23 13.24
C LEU A 366 -8.75 -7.16 14.30
N GLU A 367 -9.08 -6.63 15.48
CA GLU A 367 -9.76 -7.42 16.49
C GLU A 367 -11.14 -7.90 16.04
N ARG A 368 -11.89 -7.09 15.31
CA ARG A 368 -13.21 -7.50 14.76
C ARG A 368 -13.05 -8.56 13.69
N ALA A 369 -12.04 -8.43 12.83
CA ALA A 369 -11.70 -9.43 11.84
C ALA A 369 -11.26 -10.75 12.49
N ALA A 370 -10.52 -10.70 13.61
CA ALA A 370 -10.12 -11.90 14.33
C ALA A 370 -11.33 -12.70 14.83
N VAL A 371 -12.40 -12.04 15.30
CA VAL A 371 -13.65 -12.72 15.68
C VAL A 371 -14.26 -13.48 14.50
N LEU A 372 -14.20 -12.90 13.29
CA LEU A 372 -14.65 -13.57 12.07
C LEU A 372 -13.80 -14.80 11.76
N VAL A 373 -12.48 -14.74 11.98
CA VAL A 373 -11.57 -15.85 11.67
C VAL A 373 -11.62 -16.99 12.71
N GLU A 374 -11.73 -16.68 14.01
CA GLU A 374 -11.77 -17.70 15.08
C GLU A 374 -12.98 -18.63 14.97
N ASN A 375 -14.10 -18.10 14.47
CA ASN A 375 -15.32 -18.85 14.19
C ASN A 375 -15.80 -18.53 12.78
N ASP A 376 -15.05 -18.99 11.78
CA ASP A 376 -15.23 -18.63 10.36
C ASP A 376 -16.48 -19.23 9.72
N ARG A 377 -17.63 -18.72 10.19
CA ARG A 377 -18.97 -19.00 9.68
C ARG A 377 -19.11 -18.55 8.24
N LEU A 378 -18.43 -17.48 7.84
CA LEU A 378 -18.45 -16.97 6.47
C LEU A 378 -17.83 -18.02 5.53
N ASP A 379 -16.66 -18.54 5.86
CA ASP A 379 -16.00 -19.59 5.08
C ASP A 379 -16.75 -20.92 5.10
N ALA A 380 -17.29 -21.33 6.25
CA ALA A 380 -18.11 -22.55 6.34
C ALA A 380 -19.33 -22.48 5.40
N LEU A 381 -20.04 -21.34 5.38
CA LEU A 381 -21.17 -21.13 4.47
C LEU A 381 -20.71 -21.02 3.01
N ARG A 382 -19.55 -20.41 2.75
CA ARG A 382 -18.94 -20.35 1.41
C ARG A 382 -18.63 -21.77 0.91
N ARG A 383 -17.95 -22.61 1.69
CA ARG A 383 -17.67 -24.02 1.33
C ARG A 383 -18.95 -24.80 1.07
N GLN A 384 -19.97 -24.64 1.92
CA GLN A 384 -21.27 -25.27 1.70
C GLN A 384 -21.89 -24.86 0.35
N ARG A 385 -21.80 -23.59 -0.03
CA ARG A 385 -22.33 -23.07 -1.29
C ARG A 385 -21.70 -23.71 -2.53
N TYR A 386 -20.42 -24.12 -2.44
CA TYR A 386 -19.68 -24.71 -3.56
C TYR A 386 -19.47 -26.23 -3.44
N ALA A 387 -19.96 -26.89 -2.38
CA ALA A 387 -19.65 -28.28 -2.06
C ALA A 387 -19.93 -29.29 -3.19
N GLN A 388 -20.94 -29.04 -4.04
CA GLN A 388 -21.27 -29.95 -5.15
C GLN A 388 -20.20 -29.98 -6.27
N TRP A 389 -19.31 -28.97 -6.33
CA TRP A 389 -18.16 -29.03 -7.22
C TRP A 389 -17.14 -30.07 -6.79
N ASP A 390 -17.11 -30.42 -5.50
CA ASP A 390 -16.25 -31.46 -4.94
C ASP A 390 -16.82 -32.87 -5.10
N ASP A 391 -18.05 -33.02 -5.59
CA ASP A 391 -18.64 -34.32 -5.90
C ASP A 391 -18.07 -34.90 -7.21
N ALA A 392 -18.30 -36.20 -7.44
CA ALA A 392 -17.77 -36.91 -8.60
C ALA A 392 -18.12 -36.26 -9.95
N PHE A 393 -19.32 -35.67 -10.08
CA PHE A 393 -19.73 -34.98 -11.31
C PHE A 393 -18.98 -33.65 -11.50
N GLY A 394 -18.93 -32.81 -10.46
CA GLY A 394 -18.21 -31.54 -10.51
C GLY A 394 -16.73 -31.72 -10.82
N ARG A 395 -16.07 -32.68 -10.16
CA ARG A 395 -14.65 -32.99 -10.40
C ARG A 395 -14.37 -33.41 -11.83
N LYS A 396 -15.21 -34.24 -12.46
CA LYS A 396 -15.07 -34.64 -13.86
C LYS A 396 -15.12 -33.45 -14.82
N ILE A 397 -15.98 -32.47 -14.53
CA ILE A 397 -16.03 -31.24 -15.33
C ILE A 397 -14.72 -30.48 -15.18
N LEU A 398 -14.27 -30.25 -13.93
CA LEU A 398 -13.09 -29.44 -13.64
C LEU A 398 -11.77 -30.10 -14.07
N SER A 399 -11.70 -31.44 -14.12
CA SER A 399 -10.51 -32.17 -14.59
C SER A 399 -10.38 -32.22 -16.11
N GLY A 400 -11.39 -31.77 -16.86
CA GLY A 400 -11.42 -31.86 -18.33
C GLY A 400 -11.86 -33.22 -18.88
N ASP A 401 -12.43 -34.11 -18.05
CA ASP A 401 -12.96 -35.41 -18.50
C ASP A 401 -14.17 -35.22 -19.42
N TYR A 402 -14.83 -34.06 -19.34
CA TYR A 402 -15.85 -33.64 -20.26
C TYR A 402 -15.33 -32.58 -21.25
N THR A 403 -15.58 -32.83 -22.53
CA THR A 403 -15.70 -31.76 -23.53
C THR A 403 -17.06 -31.07 -23.41
N LEU A 404 -17.19 -29.87 -23.99
CA LEU A 404 -18.47 -29.17 -24.09
C LEU A 404 -19.57 -30.06 -24.70
N GLN A 405 -19.26 -30.81 -25.76
CA GLN A 405 -20.22 -31.68 -26.44
C GLN A 405 -20.64 -32.86 -25.56
N SER A 406 -19.69 -33.55 -24.94
CA SER A 406 -20.00 -34.70 -24.07
C SER A 406 -20.76 -34.29 -22.82
N LEU A 407 -20.46 -33.11 -22.24
CA LEU A 407 -21.21 -32.60 -21.08
C LEU A 407 -22.65 -32.25 -21.47
N ALA A 408 -22.85 -31.62 -22.62
CA ALA A 408 -24.18 -31.30 -23.12
C ALA A 408 -25.01 -32.57 -23.37
N ALA A 409 -24.41 -33.60 -23.98
CA ALA A 409 -25.08 -34.88 -24.21
C ALA A 409 -25.44 -35.60 -22.89
N ASP A 410 -24.53 -35.63 -21.92
CA ASP A 410 -24.79 -36.18 -20.57
C ASP A 410 -25.91 -35.41 -19.85
N ALA A 411 -25.87 -34.07 -19.88
CA ALA A 411 -26.89 -33.23 -19.28
C ALA A 411 -28.28 -33.45 -19.89
N LEU A 412 -28.36 -33.60 -21.22
CA LEU A 412 -29.59 -33.94 -21.94
C LEU A 412 -30.10 -35.34 -21.55
N ALA A 413 -29.21 -36.33 -21.54
CA ALA A 413 -29.57 -37.71 -21.19
C ALA A 413 -30.08 -37.84 -19.75
N ARG A 414 -29.51 -37.07 -18.82
CA ARG A 414 -29.95 -37.01 -17.41
C ARG A 414 -31.15 -36.08 -17.18
N GLY A 415 -31.57 -35.31 -18.19
CA GLY A 415 -32.65 -34.33 -18.05
C GLY A 415 -32.36 -33.25 -17.00
N VAL A 416 -31.11 -32.76 -16.97
CA VAL A 416 -30.66 -31.77 -15.96
C VAL A 416 -31.53 -30.51 -16.01
N ASN A 417 -32.17 -30.18 -14.89
CA ASN A 417 -33.03 -29.00 -14.72
C ASN A 417 -32.71 -28.30 -13.38
N PRO A 418 -31.58 -27.56 -13.30
CA PRO A 418 -31.12 -26.97 -12.05
C PRO A 418 -32.11 -25.92 -11.54
N GLN A 419 -32.28 -25.85 -10.21
CA GLN A 419 -33.16 -24.88 -9.57
C GLN A 419 -32.34 -23.76 -8.93
N HIS A 420 -32.90 -22.55 -8.89
CA HIS A 420 -32.28 -21.42 -8.19
C HIS A 420 -32.13 -21.71 -6.69
N ALA A 421 -30.97 -21.38 -6.13
CA ALA A 421 -30.69 -21.43 -4.70
C ALA A 421 -30.41 -20.01 -4.17
N SER A 422 -30.92 -19.69 -2.98
CA SER A 422 -30.69 -18.40 -2.34
C SER A 422 -29.21 -18.18 -2.02
N GLY A 423 -28.70 -16.98 -2.31
CA GLY A 423 -27.35 -16.55 -1.96
C GLY A 423 -27.20 -16.08 -0.51
N ALA A 424 -28.32 -15.79 0.17
CA ALA A 424 -28.40 -15.36 1.57
C ALA A 424 -27.47 -14.19 1.96
N GLN A 425 -27.29 -13.19 1.09
CA GLN A 425 -26.37 -12.07 1.30
C GLN A 425 -26.58 -11.37 2.64
N GLU A 426 -27.82 -11.07 2.99
CA GLU A 426 -28.18 -10.38 4.23
C GLU A 426 -27.75 -11.18 5.47
N ARG A 427 -27.70 -12.52 5.36
CA ARG A 427 -27.18 -13.38 6.44
C ARG A 427 -25.66 -13.21 6.60
N PHE A 428 -24.90 -13.12 5.50
CA PHE A 428 -23.45 -12.90 5.56
C PHE A 428 -23.14 -11.52 6.16
N GLU A 429 -23.85 -10.49 5.72
CA GLU A 429 -23.71 -9.12 6.25
C GLU A 429 -24.05 -9.06 7.75
N ASN A 430 -25.10 -9.76 8.18
CA ASN A 430 -25.44 -9.85 9.61
C ASN A 430 -24.37 -10.56 10.44
N ILE A 431 -23.62 -11.51 9.89
CA ILE A 431 -22.49 -12.14 10.59
C ILE A 431 -21.37 -11.11 10.79
N VAL A 432 -21.09 -10.29 9.78
CA VAL A 432 -20.10 -9.21 9.87
C VAL A 432 -20.52 -8.16 10.90
N ASN A 433 -21.78 -7.71 10.86
CA ASN A 433 -22.32 -6.77 11.85
C ASN A 433 -22.26 -7.33 13.29
N GLN A 434 -22.51 -8.63 13.47
CA GLN A 434 -22.36 -9.29 14.77
C GLN A 434 -20.91 -9.26 15.28
N ALA A 435 -19.93 -9.41 14.40
CA ALA A 435 -18.52 -9.34 14.79
C ALA A 435 -18.09 -7.90 15.15
N ILE A 436 -18.55 -6.91 14.39
CA ILE A 436 -18.19 -5.49 14.58
C ILE A 436 -18.86 -4.92 15.84
N TYR A 437 -20.19 -5.03 15.94
CA TYR A 437 -21.00 -4.35 16.95
C TYR A 437 -21.47 -5.24 18.10
N GLY A 438 -21.21 -6.55 18.04
CA GLY A 438 -21.57 -7.47 19.12
C GLY A 438 -20.86 -7.11 20.42
N LEU A 439 -21.61 -7.13 21.53
CA LEU A 439 -21.04 -7.05 22.87
C LEU A 439 -20.11 -8.24 23.10
N ARG A 440 -18.89 -7.97 23.55
CA ARG A 440 -17.94 -9.00 24.01
C ARG A 440 -18.08 -9.21 25.51
#